data_AF-A0A380FP11-F1
#
_entry.id   AF-A0A380FP11-F1
#
_cell.length_a   1.000
_cell.length_b   1.000
_cell.length_c   1.000
_cell.angle_alpha   90.00
_cell.angle_beta   90.00
_cell.angle_gamma   90.00
#
_symmetry.space_group_name_H-M   'P 1'
#
loop_
_entity.id
_entity.type
_entity.pdbx_description
1 polymer ?
#
loop_
_entity_poly.entity_id
_entity_poly.type
_entity_poly.pdbx_seq_one_letter_code
_entity_poly.pdbx_strand_id
1 'polypeptide(L)' 'MLQHLTISEGGGFVRSNDEVDYPNLMFHFLPIAVRYDGTKAPTAHGYQVHVGPMYSNSRGHLKIKSKDPFEKPDLCI' A
#
# COMPACT_ATOMS: atom_id res chain seq x y z
N MET A 1 -2.00 21.11 10.75
CA MET A 1 -3.26 21.12 9.97
C MET A 1 -3.46 19.71 9.46
N LEU A 2 -4.32 18.94 10.14
CA LEU A 2 -4.61 17.55 9.78
C LEU A 2 -5.28 17.53 8.40
N GLN A 3 -4.59 17.00 7.40
CA GLN A 3 -5.17 16.76 6.09
C GLN A 3 -6.08 15.53 6.22
N HIS A 4 -7.38 15.76 6.22
CA HIS A 4 -8.38 14.69 6.15
C HIS A 4 -8.10 13.86 4.90
N LEU A 5 -7.84 12.56 5.11
CA LEU A 5 -7.60 11.58 4.07
C LEU A 5 -8.84 11.42 3.18
N THR A 6 -8.83 12.08 2.02
CA THR A 6 -9.54 11.57 0.83
C THR A 6 -8.71 11.96 -0.39
N ILE A 7 -7.48 11.42 -0.48
CA ILE A 7 -6.53 11.76 -1.55
C ILE A 7 -6.84 10.98 -2.84
N SER A 8 -7.63 9.91 -2.75
CA SER A 8 -8.06 9.12 -3.91
C SER A 8 -9.32 9.74 -4.50
N GLU A 9 -9.25 10.24 -5.73
CA GLU A 9 -10.45 10.68 -6.48
C GLU A 9 -11.15 9.54 -7.20
N GLY A 10 -10.42 8.44 -7.44
CA GLY A 10 -10.98 7.25 -8.03
C GLY A 10 -10.13 6.02 -7.72
N GLY A 11 -10.70 4.86 -7.92
CA GLY A 11 -10.03 3.59 -7.71
C GLY A 11 -10.89 2.44 -8.20
N GLY A 12 -10.28 1.27 -8.30
CA GLY A 12 -10.97 0.09 -8.80
C GLY A 12 -10.17 -1.18 -8.61
N PHE A 13 -10.89 -2.29 -8.72
CA PHE A 13 -10.33 -3.62 -8.64
C PHE A 13 -10.37 -4.27 -10.02
N VAL A 14 -9.25 -4.85 -10.44
CA VAL A 14 -9.14 -5.53 -11.74
C VAL A 14 -8.62 -6.94 -11.53
N ARG A 15 -9.21 -7.88 -12.28
CA ARG A 15 -8.71 -9.24 -12.43
C ARG A 15 -7.66 -9.24 -13.54
N SER A 16 -6.40 -9.47 -13.20
CA SER A 16 -5.28 -9.35 -14.17
C SER A 16 -5.05 -10.59 -15.02
N ASN A 17 -5.61 -11.75 -14.66
CA ASN A 17 -5.47 -13.01 -15.38
C ASN A 17 -6.69 -13.91 -15.16
N ASP A 18 -6.77 -15.01 -15.91
CA ASP A 18 -7.88 -15.96 -15.82
C ASP A 18 -7.69 -17.06 -14.76
N GLU A 19 -6.56 -17.04 -14.03
CA GLU A 19 -6.19 -18.05 -13.03
C GLU A 19 -6.83 -17.80 -11.65
N VAL A 20 -7.28 -16.57 -11.41
CA VAL A 20 -7.89 -16.16 -10.14
C VAL A 20 -9.37 -15.85 -10.32
N ASP A 21 -10.19 -16.24 -9.34
CA ASP A 21 -11.64 -16.06 -9.40
C ASP A 21 -12.08 -14.60 -9.11
N TYR A 22 -11.22 -13.82 -8.46
CA TYR A 22 -11.52 -12.46 -7.99
C TYR A 22 -10.43 -11.47 -8.40
N PRO A 23 -10.74 -10.17 -8.45
CA PRO A 23 -9.74 -9.13 -8.69
C PRO A 23 -8.52 -9.23 -7.77
N ASN A 24 -7.33 -9.22 -8.37
CA ASN A 24 -6.05 -9.37 -7.68
C ASN A 24 -5.18 -8.11 -7.71
N LEU A 25 -5.64 -7.05 -8.41
CA LEU A 25 -5.00 -5.73 -8.44
C LEU A 25 -5.98 -4.67 -7.95
N MET A 26 -5.45 -3.71 -7.17
CA MET A 26 -6.14 -2.48 -6.78
C MET A 26 -5.43 -1.29 -7.42
N PHE A 27 -6.22 -0.39 -8.01
CA PHE A 27 -5.77 0.89 -8.52
C PHE A 27 -6.31 2.02 -7.64
N HIS A 28 -5.45 2.98 -7.31
CA HIS A 28 -5.86 4.25 -6.72
C HIS A 28 -5.30 5.40 -7.54
N PHE A 29 -6.19 6.32 -7.92
CA PHE A 29 -5.86 7.52 -8.67
C PHE A 29 -5.86 8.74 -7.75
N LEU A 30 -4.75 9.48 -7.82
CA LEU A 30 -4.51 10.69 -7.04
C LEU A 30 -4.21 11.82 -8.03
N PRO A 31 -5.04 12.87 -8.14
CA PRO A 31 -4.77 14.04 -9.01
C PRO A 31 -3.77 15.01 -8.35
N ILE A 32 -2.70 14.46 -7.75
CA ILE A 32 -1.65 15.25 -7.10
C ILE A 32 -0.29 14.63 -7.39
N ALA A 33 0.73 15.48 -7.56
CA ALA A 33 2.12 15.07 -7.67
C ALA A 33 2.82 15.25 -6.31
N VAL A 34 2.89 14.16 -5.53
CA VAL A 34 3.55 14.14 -4.21
C VAL A 34 4.77 13.22 -4.24
N ARG A 35 5.87 13.66 -3.65
CA ARG A 35 7.03 12.78 -3.44
C ARG A 35 6.76 11.83 -2.29
N TYR A 36 7.40 10.67 -2.30
CA TYR A 36 7.27 9.68 -1.22
C TYR A 36 7.69 10.20 0.17
N ASP A 37 8.48 11.27 0.23
CA ASP A 37 8.84 11.99 1.47
C ASP A 37 7.74 12.97 1.95
N GLY A 38 6.59 13.01 1.27
CA GLY A 38 5.46 13.89 1.58
C GLY A 38 5.61 15.33 1.07
N THR A 39 6.73 15.67 0.42
CA THR A 39 6.93 17.00 -0.14
C THR A 39 6.25 17.16 -1.50
N LYS A 40 5.85 18.39 -1.83
CA LYS A 40 5.31 18.70 -3.15
C LYS A 40 6.38 18.44 -4.21
N ALA A 41 6.03 17.70 -5.26
CA ALA A 41 6.91 17.61 -6.41
C ALA A 41 7.05 19.01 -7.05
N PRO A 42 8.24 19.38 -7.58
CA PRO A 42 8.47 20.66 -8.25
C PRO A 42 7.88 20.64 -9.67
N THR A 43 6.59 20.31 -9.79
CA THR A 43 5.82 20.34 -11.03
C THR A 43 4.50 21.07 -10.78
N ALA A 44 4.04 21.85 -11.75
CA ALA A 44 2.77 22.55 -11.68
C ALA A 44 1.57 21.57 -11.80
N HIS A 45 1.74 20.48 -12.55
CA HIS A 45 0.69 19.52 -12.85
C HIS A 45 1.24 18.09 -12.77
N GLY A 46 0.41 17.17 -12.30
CA GLY A 46 0.73 15.75 -12.29
C GLY A 46 -0.30 14.96 -11.50
N TYR A 47 -0.33 13.66 -11.78
CA TYR A 47 -1.20 12.70 -11.11
C TYR A 47 -0.38 11.45 -10.78
N GLN A 48 -0.90 10.63 -9.89
CA GLN A 48 -0.31 9.35 -9.50
C GLN A 48 -1.35 8.25 -9.63
N VAL A 49 -0.91 7.10 -10.12
CA VAL A 49 -1.68 5.85 -10.09
C VAL A 49 -0.88 4.87 -9.25
N HIS A 50 -1.44 4.49 -8.11
CA HIS A 50 -0.86 3.45 -7.27
C HIS A 50 -1.50 2.12 -7.67
N VAL A 51 -0.65 1.12 -7.93
CA VAL A 51 -1.09 -0.25 -8.22
C VAL A 51 -0.60 -1.15 -7.11
N GLY A 52 -1.53 -1.76 -6.38
CA GLY A 52 -1.25 -2.65 -5.27
C GLY A 52 -1.68 -4.09 -5.58
N PRO A 53 -0.82 -5.11 -5.40
CA PRO A 53 -1.26 -6.49 -5.43
C PRO A 53 -2.14 -6.77 -4.21
N MET A 54 -3.29 -7.39 -4.42
CA MET A 54 -4.21 -7.80 -3.35
C MET A 54 -3.79 -9.10 -2.68
N TYR A 55 -3.00 -9.91 -3.38
CA TYR A 55 -2.45 -11.15 -2.86
C TYR A 55 -0.92 -11.07 -2.91
N SER A 56 -0.29 -11.03 -1.74
CA SER A 56 1.15 -11.16 -1.65
C SER A 56 1.54 -12.63 -1.50
N ASN A 57 2.51 -13.06 -2.31
CA ASN A 57 3.18 -14.35 -2.15
C ASN A 57 4.24 -14.33 -1.05
N SER A 58 4.59 -13.14 -0.51
CA SER A 58 5.52 -13.02 0.60
C SER A 58 4.98 -13.79 1.82
N ARG A 59 5.88 -14.51 2.49
CA ARG A 59 5.60 -15.27 3.70
C ARG A 59 6.69 -14.93 4.71
N GLY A 60 6.27 -14.56 5.90
CA GLY A 60 7.14 -14.28 7.03
C GLY A 60 6.73 -15.09 8.25
N HIS A 61 7.50 -14.96 9.33
CA HIS A 61 7.14 -15.56 10.62
C HIS A 61 7.24 -14.54 11.75
N LEU A 62 6.43 -14.78 12.78
CA LEU A 62 6.47 -14.08 14.05
C LEU A 62 6.63 -15.11 15.15
N LYS A 63 7.72 -15.02 15.93
CA LYS A 63 8.00 -15.97 17.01
C LYS A 63 8.30 -15.26 18.31
N ILE A 64 7.64 -15.69 19.39
CA ILE A 64 8.02 -15.27 20.75
C ILE A 64 9.39 -15.85 21.09
N LYS A 65 10.31 -14.99 21.56
CA LYS A 65 11.64 -15.41 22.00
C LYS A 65 11.72 -15.61 23.51
N SER A 66 10.78 -15.04 24.25
CA SER A 66 10.79 -14.96 25.71
C SER A 66 9.37 -14.98 26.26
N LYS A 67 9.26 -15.22 27.58
CA LYS A 67 8.01 -15.10 28.34
C LYS A 67 7.76 -13.67 28.82
N ASP A 68 8.77 -12.79 28.75
CA ASP A 68 8.61 -11.37 29.07
C ASP A 68 7.77 -10.70 27.98
N PRO A 69 6.57 -10.16 28.29
CA PRO A 69 5.72 -9.49 27.31
C PRO A 69 6.30 -8.17 26.80
N PHE A 70 7.35 -7.62 27.42
CA PHE A 70 8.01 -6.40 26.98
C PHE A 70 9.17 -6.66 26.01
N GLU A 71 9.60 -7.91 25.87
CA GLU A 71 10.65 -8.27 24.92
C GLU A 71 10.10 -8.36 23.50
N LYS A 72 10.77 -7.71 22.54
CA LYS A 72 10.32 -7.72 21.14
C LYS A 72 10.42 -9.13 20.55
N PRO A 73 9.37 -9.61 19.85
CA PRO A 73 9.40 -10.91 19.19
C PRO A 73 10.40 -10.92 18.03
N ASP A 74 10.69 -12.12 17.53
CA ASP A 74 11.39 -12.32 16.26
C ASP A 74 10.41 -12.11 15.10
N LEU A 75 10.79 -11.28 14.13
CA LEU A 75 10.01 -11.00 12.93
C LEU A 75 10.91 -11.10 11.70
N CYS A 76 10.54 -11.95 10.75
CA CYS A 76 11.16 -12.05 9.44
C CYS A 76 10.08 -11.95 8.36
N ILE A 77 10.34 -11.18 7.30
CA ILE A 77 9.47 -10.99 6.14
C ILE A 77 10.17 -11.44 4.86
#